data_AF-A0A950F9F3-F1
#
_entry.id   AF-A0A950F9F3-F1
#
_cell.length_a   1.000
_cell.length_b   1.000
_cell.length_c   1.000
_cell.angle_alpha   90.00
_cell.angle_beta   90.00
_cell.angle_gamma   90.00
#
_symmetry.space_group_name_H-M   'P 1'
#
loop_
_entity.id
_entity.type
_entity.pdbx_description
1 polymer ?
#
loop_
_entity_poly.entity_id
_entity_poly.type
_entity_poly.pdbx_seq_one_letter_code
_entity_poly.pdbx_strand_id
1 'polypeptide(L)'
;MVQPDPWVVHKFGGSSVADAACFRKVAAILEAAPPGRLAVVLSACRGVTDALLRLVALAERQDPRVSAEIAQLRERHAGIADELLGVAGARQYKSAFDSDCRDVLEVLHSLRLPRSSPRSVSDLVSGYGEVWSTRLFQRFFAERARRAGPVAWLDARRVVVVEWGPLGPGVQWAESAVNIAAQVPPEFHGTLVITGFVAVDRRGIPTTLGRNGSDFSASIFAALLGASEIQIWTDVDGVLSADPRRVPDATVIDSLSYSEAMELAYFGA
;
A
#
# COMPACT_ATOMS: atom_id res chain seq x y z
N MET A 1 -19.16 -1.52 29.93
CA MET A 1 -18.82 -1.02 28.58
C MET A 1 -18.30 -2.18 27.78
N VAL A 2 -18.99 -2.58 26.71
CA VAL A 2 -18.49 -3.61 25.78
C VAL A 2 -17.25 -3.03 25.10
N GLN A 3 -16.10 -3.69 25.21
CA GLN A 3 -14.93 -3.26 24.44
C GLN A 3 -15.25 -3.45 22.95
N PRO A 4 -14.97 -2.46 22.10
CA PRO A 4 -15.25 -2.57 20.67
C PRO A 4 -14.42 -3.72 20.07
N ASP A 5 -15.01 -4.50 19.18
CA ASP A 5 -14.35 -5.66 18.54
C ASP A 5 -12.95 -5.29 18.04
N PRO A 6 -11.89 -6.03 18.37
CA PRO A 6 -10.53 -5.62 18.04
C PRO A 6 -10.33 -5.56 16.52
N TRP A 7 -9.44 -4.68 16.07
CA TRP A 7 -9.05 -4.65 14.66
C TRP A 7 -8.21 -5.89 14.31
N VAL A 8 -8.36 -6.36 13.08
CA VAL A 8 -7.42 -7.29 12.43
C VAL A 8 -6.83 -6.60 11.22
N VAL A 9 -5.50 -6.55 11.13
CA VAL A 9 -4.80 -5.93 10.00
C VAL A 9 -4.37 -7.00 9.01
N HIS A 10 -4.71 -6.84 7.74
CA HIS A 10 -4.21 -7.67 6.66
C HIS A 10 -3.29 -6.84 5.77
N LYS A 11 -2.13 -7.38 5.41
CA LYS A 11 -1.23 -6.78 4.42
C LYS A 11 -1.13 -7.68 3.20
N PHE A 12 -1.33 -7.12 2.01
CA PHE A 12 -1.12 -7.82 0.75
C PHE A 12 -0.01 -7.14 -0.07
N GLY A 13 1.03 -7.90 -0.44
CA GLY A 13 2.13 -7.41 -1.28
C GLY A 13 1.73 -7.21 -2.75
N GLY A 14 2.63 -6.61 -3.54
CA GLY A 14 2.32 -6.26 -4.93
C GLY A 14 2.02 -7.46 -5.84
N SER A 15 2.56 -8.63 -5.51
CA SER A 15 2.22 -9.92 -6.13
C SER A 15 0.75 -10.30 -5.91
N SER A 16 0.24 -10.05 -4.71
CA SER A 16 -1.12 -10.36 -4.28
C SER A 16 -2.17 -9.42 -4.87
N VAL A 17 -1.75 -8.31 -5.49
CA VAL A 17 -2.61 -7.33 -6.18
C VAL A 17 -2.12 -7.03 -7.60
N ALA A 18 -1.55 -8.02 -8.29
CA ALA A 18 -0.92 -7.81 -9.59
C ALA A 18 -1.92 -7.57 -10.74
N ASP A 19 -3.09 -8.19 -10.66
CA ASP A 19 -4.15 -8.23 -11.68
C ASP A 19 -5.55 -8.46 -11.04
N ALA A 20 -6.59 -8.52 -11.88
CA ALA A 20 -7.97 -8.68 -11.43
C ALA A 20 -8.22 -10.03 -10.71
N ALA A 21 -7.56 -11.12 -11.13
CA ALA A 21 -7.71 -12.41 -10.46
C ALA A 21 -7.11 -12.35 -9.05
N CYS A 22 -5.95 -11.72 -8.89
CA CYS A 22 -5.33 -11.44 -7.60
C CYS A 22 -6.26 -10.62 -6.69
N PHE A 23 -6.84 -9.52 -7.17
CA PHE A 23 -7.81 -8.74 -6.38
C PHE A 23 -9.03 -9.56 -5.94
N ARG A 24 -9.56 -10.44 -6.80
CA ARG A 24 -10.65 -11.36 -6.43
C ARG A 24 -10.25 -12.33 -5.31
N LYS A 25 -9.00 -12.84 -5.34
CA LYS A 25 -8.46 -13.69 -4.27
C LYS A 25 -8.35 -12.93 -2.94
N VAL A 26 -7.83 -11.70 -2.97
CA VAL A 26 -7.77 -10.82 -1.79
C VAL A 26 -9.17 -10.60 -1.21
N ALA A 27 -10.15 -10.26 -2.05
CA ALA A 27 -11.53 -10.09 -1.59
C ALA A 27 -12.10 -11.37 -0.96
N ALA A 28 -11.84 -12.55 -1.55
CA ALA A 28 -12.31 -13.82 -1.01
C ALA A 28 -11.71 -14.13 0.38
N ILE A 29 -10.42 -13.84 0.58
CA ILE A 29 -9.74 -13.98 1.89
C ILE A 29 -10.43 -13.08 2.94
N LEU A 30 -10.65 -11.81 2.62
CA LEU A 30 -11.29 -10.87 3.53
C LEU A 30 -12.75 -11.22 3.79
N GLU A 31 -13.48 -11.71 2.78
CA GLU A 31 -14.87 -12.17 2.92
C GLU A 31 -14.98 -13.38 3.86
N ALA A 32 -13.99 -14.28 3.84
CA ALA A 32 -13.93 -15.45 4.71
C ALA A 32 -13.45 -15.14 6.14
N ALA A 33 -12.83 -13.98 6.37
CA ALA A 33 -12.36 -13.58 7.70
C ALA A 33 -13.54 -13.44 8.70
N PRO A 34 -13.32 -13.64 10.01
CA PRO A 34 -14.35 -13.44 11.01
C PRO A 34 -15.01 -12.05 10.93
N PRO A 35 -16.29 -11.89 11.31
CA PRO A 35 -16.91 -10.57 11.44
C PRO A 35 -16.12 -9.66 12.37
N GLY A 36 -16.11 -8.36 12.10
CA GLY A 36 -15.39 -7.36 12.90
C GLY A 36 -14.73 -6.28 12.05
N ARG A 37 -13.87 -5.49 12.69
CA ARG A 37 -13.15 -4.37 12.06
C ARG A 37 -11.90 -4.86 11.33
N LEU A 38 -11.81 -4.57 10.04
CA LEU A 38 -10.68 -4.95 9.20
C LEU A 38 -9.92 -3.73 8.74
N ALA A 39 -8.60 -3.73 8.91
CA ALA A 39 -7.70 -2.80 8.23
C ALA A 39 -6.93 -3.56 7.14
N VAL A 40 -6.97 -3.08 5.91
CA VAL A 40 -6.41 -3.76 4.74
C VAL A 40 -5.36 -2.86 4.12
N VAL A 41 -4.09 -3.16 4.39
CA VAL A 41 -2.95 -2.47 3.80
C VAL A 41 -2.57 -3.16 2.51
N LEU A 42 -2.59 -2.44 1.39
CA LEU A 42 -2.14 -2.98 0.10
C LEU A 42 -0.84 -2.29 -0.31
N SER A 43 -0.01 -3.03 -1.04
CA SER A 43 1.07 -2.47 -1.87
C SER A 43 0.54 -1.98 -3.22
N ALA A 44 1.37 -1.27 -3.99
CA ALA A 44 1.16 -1.05 -5.42
C ALA A 44 1.11 -2.38 -6.19
N CYS A 45 0.38 -2.43 -7.30
CA CYS A 45 0.36 -3.60 -8.18
C CYS A 45 1.80 -3.97 -8.63
N ARG A 46 2.10 -5.27 -8.74
CA ARG A 46 3.44 -5.77 -9.12
C ARG A 46 4.08 -4.96 -10.26
N GLY A 47 5.27 -4.42 -10.02
CA GLY A 47 6.08 -3.68 -11.00
C GLY A 47 5.67 -2.22 -11.24
N VAL A 48 4.58 -1.74 -10.63
CA VAL A 48 4.12 -0.34 -10.77
C VAL A 48 5.06 0.64 -10.07
N THR A 49 5.53 0.34 -8.86
CA THR A 49 6.51 1.17 -8.15
C THR A 49 7.78 1.34 -8.98
N ASP A 50 8.32 0.25 -9.54
CA ASP A 50 9.52 0.31 -10.39
C ASP A 50 9.27 1.11 -11.66
N ALA A 51 8.08 0.98 -12.28
CA ALA A 51 7.71 1.76 -13.45
C ALA A 51 7.63 3.26 -13.12
N LEU A 52 7.06 3.63 -11.98
CA LEU A 52 6.98 5.02 -11.51
C LEU A 52 8.36 5.61 -11.24
N LEU A 53 9.27 4.85 -10.61
CA LEU A 53 10.66 5.27 -10.42
C LEU A 53 11.41 5.40 -11.76
N ARG A 54 11.14 4.51 -12.72
CA ARG A 54 11.67 4.64 -14.08
C ARG A 54 11.16 5.91 -14.77
N LEU A 55 9.89 6.29 -14.59
CA LEU A 55 9.35 7.54 -15.13
C LEU A 55 10.12 8.76 -14.61
N VAL A 56 10.47 8.79 -13.32
CA VAL A 56 11.31 9.86 -12.75
C VAL A 56 12.68 9.89 -13.44
N ALA A 57 13.36 8.75 -13.54
CA ALA A 57 14.67 8.66 -14.18
C ALA A 57 14.66 9.02 -15.68
N LEU A 58 13.56 8.73 -16.39
CA LEU A 58 13.35 9.14 -17.78
C LEU A 58 13.12 10.65 -17.89
N ALA A 59 12.34 11.23 -16.98
CA ALA A 59 12.04 12.66 -16.95
C ALA A 59 13.30 13.52 -16.69
N GLU A 60 14.19 13.07 -15.79
CA GLU A 60 15.50 13.71 -15.55
C GLU A 60 16.36 13.78 -16.82
N ARG A 61 16.21 12.80 -17.72
CA ARG A 61 16.93 12.71 -18.99
C ARG A 61 16.18 13.37 -20.14
N GLN A 62 15.03 14.01 -19.86
CA GLN A 62 14.12 14.59 -20.85
C GLN A 62 13.70 13.59 -21.93
N ASP A 63 13.57 12.32 -21.54
CA ASP A 63 13.29 11.23 -22.47
C ASP A 63 11.81 11.25 -22.91
N PRO A 64 11.51 11.25 -24.22
CA PRO A 64 10.12 11.28 -24.71
C PRO A 64 9.31 10.03 -24.34
N ARG A 65 9.96 8.94 -23.90
CA ARG A 65 9.29 7.70 -23.49
C ARG A 65 8.41 7.86 -22.24
N VAL A 66 8.58 8.93 -21.45
CA VAL A 66 7.74 9.22 -20.27
C VAL A 66 6.24 9.13 -20.61
N SER A 67 5.82 9.73 -21.72
CA SER A 67 4.41 9.73 -22.15
C SER A 67 3.89 8.34 -22.53
N ALA A 68 4.74 7.50 -23.14
CA ALA A 68 4.37 6.14 -23.51
C ALA A 68 4.29 5.21 -22.28
N GLU A 69 5.26 5.29 -21.38
CA GLU A 69 5.32 4.48 -20.15
C GLU A 69 4.14 4.77 -19.20
N ILE A 70 3.75 6.05 -19.03
CA ILE A 70 2.58 6.38 -18.21
C ILE A 70 1.27 5.92 -18.88
N ALA A 71 1.19 5.97 -20.21
CA ALA A 71 0.03 5.45 -20.94
C ALA A 71 -0.12 3.93 -20.78
N GLN A 72 0.99 3.18 -20.74
CA GLN A 72 0.97 1.74 -20.45
C GLN A 72 0.48 1.44 -19.02
N LEU A 73 0.91 2.23 -18.04
CA LEU A 73 0.39 2.11 -16.67
C LEU A 73 -1.11 2.36 -16.61
N ARG A 74 -1.58 3.38 -17.35
CA ARG A 74 -2.99 3.74 -17.45
C ARG A 74 -3.81 2.65 -18.13
N GLU A 75 -3.33 2.08 -19.23
CA GLU A 75 -3.98 0.97 -19.93
C GLU A 75 -4.10 -0.26 -19.03
N ARG A 76 -3.02 -0.63 -18.34
CA ARG A 76 -3.02 -1.75 -17.39
C ARG A 76 -4.06 -1.57 -16.29
N HIS A 77 -4.09 -0.43 -15.61
CA HIS A 77 -5.06 -0.20 -14.53
C HIS A 77 -6.50 -0.06 -15.06
N ALA A 78 -6.69 0.52 -16.24
CA ALA A 78 -7.98 0.59 -16.90
C ALA A 78 -8.54 -0.81 -17.20
N GLY A 79 -7.71 -1.74 -17.69
CA GLY A 79 -8.09 -3.13 -17.94
C GLY A 79 -8.51 -3.85 -16.66
N ILE A 80 -7.73 -3.72 -15.58
CA ILE A 80 -8.09 -4.33 -14.28
C ILE A 80 -9.42 -3.74 -13.77
N ALA A 81 -9.63 -2.43 -13.91
CA ALA A 81 -10.86 -1.78 -13.49
C ALA A 81 -12.09 -2.25 -14.29
N ASP A 82 -11.96 -2.46 -15.59
CA ASP A 82 -13.04 -2.99 -16.44
C ASP A 82 -13.41 -4.44 -16.08
N GLU A 83 -12.44 -5.23 -15.64
CA GLU A 83 -12.69 -6.61 -15.21
C GLU A 83 -13.34 -6.70 -13.82
N LEU A 84 -13.08 -5.73 -12.94
CA LEU A 84 -13.48 -5.78 -11.53
C LEU A 84 -14.75 -4.98 -11.22
N LEU A 85 -14.93 -3.81 -11.84
CA LEU A 85 -15.95 -2.84 -11.46
C LEU A 85 -17.12 -2.83 -12.46
N GLY A 86 -18.28 -2.40 -11.99
CA GLY A 86 -19.38 -2.02 -12.88
C GLY A 86 -19.01 -0.82 -13.76
N VAL A 87 -19.74 -0.60 -14.86
CA VAL A 87 -19.47 0.46 -15.85
C VAL A 87 -19.29 1.85 -15.21
N ALA A 88 -20.14 2.19 -14.23
CA ALA A 88 -20.05 3.46 -13.52
C ALA A 88 -18.80 3.54 -12.63
N GLY A 89 -18.49 2.48 -11.88
CA GLY A 89 -17.31 2.39 -11.02
C GLY A 89 -16.01 2.47 -11.82
N ALA A 90 -15.92 1.71 -12.92
CA ALA A 90 -14.78 1.72 -13.85
C ALA A 90 -14.55 3.12 -14.44
N ARG A 91 -15.62 3.81 -14.89
CA ARG A 91 -15.53 5.18 -15.42
C ARG A 91 -14.98 6.16 -14.37
N GLN A 92 -15.48 6.10 -13.14
CA GLN A 92 -15.03 6.98 -12.07
C GLN A 92 -13.56 6.72 -11.70
N TYR A 93 -13.17 5.45 -11.60
CA TYR A 93 -11.79 5.07 -11.34
C TYR A 93 -10.85 5.59 -12.42
N LYS A 94 -11.17 5.34 -13.71
CA LYS A 94 -10.37 5.82 -14.85
C LYS A 94 -10.25 7.33 -14.88
N SER A 95 -11.32 8.07 -14.60
CA SER A 95 -11.28 9.52 -14.55
C SER A 95 -10.36 10.05 -13.44
N ALA A 96 -10.36 9.42 -12.26
CA ALA A 96 -9.46 9.78 -11.18
C ALA A 96 -8.01 9.43 -11.54
N PHE A 97 -7.78 8.25 -12.12
CA PHE A 97 -6.46 7.81 -12.58
C PHE A 97 -5.89 8.74 -13.67
N ASP A 98 -6.72 9.17 -14.61
CA ASP A 98 -6.33 10.13 -15.65
C ASP A 98 -5.95 11.49 -15.05
N SER A 99 -6.56 11.89 -13.93
CA SER A 99 -6.15 13.08 -13.18
C SER A 99 -4.81 12.87 -12.49
N ASP A 100 -4.65 11.77 -11.76
CA ASP A 100 -3.39 11.42 -11.11
C ASP A 100 -2.24 11.36 -12.14
N CYS A 101 -2.49 10.85 -13.35
CA CYS A 101 -1.50 10.84 -14.44
C CYS A 101 -1.10 12.23 -14.91
N ARG A 102 -2.03 13.19 -14.97
CA ARG A 102 -1.71 14.58 -15.31
C ARG A 102 -0.85 15.21 -14.21
N ASP A 103 -1.20 15.01 -12.95
CA ASP A 103 -0.45 15.52 -11.80
C ASP A 103 0.98 14.96 -11.80
N VAL A 104 1.14 13.66 -12.04
CA VAL A 104 2.46 13.02 -12.18
C VAL A 104 3.24 13.66 -13.33
N LEU A 105 2.65 13.82 -14.51
CA LEU A 105 3.33 14.44 -15.65
C LEU A 105 3.73 15.89 -15.39
N GLU A 106 2.91 16.67 -14.69
CA GLU A 106 3.23 18.05 -14.29
C GLU A 106 4.44 18.09 -13.36
N VAL A 107 4.44 17.24 -12.33
CA VAL A 107 5.58 17.09 -11.41
C VAL A 107 6.83 16.68 -12.19
N LEU A 108 6.74 15.71 -13.10
CA LEU A 108 7.87 15.26 -13.90
C LEU A 108 8.38 16.33 -14.88
N HIS A 109 7.49 17.18 -15.43
CA HIS A 109 7.89 18.30 -16.27
C HIS A 109 8.67 19.36 -15.50
N SER A 110 8.38 19.56 -14.20
CA SER A 110 9.15 20.48 -13.35
C SER A 110 10.62 20.07 -13.19
N LEU A 111 10.93 18.77 -13.35
CA LEU A 111 12.29 18.23 -13.29
C LEU A 111 13.16 18.59 -14.51
N ARG A 112 12.61 19.21 -15.56
CA ARG A 112 13.37 19.57 -16.76
C ARG A 112 14.39 20.68 -16.53
N LEU A 113 14.29 21.43 -15.43
CA LEU A 113 15.16 22.56 -15.08
C LEU A 113 16.34 22.15 -14.18
N PRO A 114 16.13 21.45 -13.04
CA PRO A 114 17.24 20.89 -12.25
C PRO A 114 17.76 19.56 -12.84
N ARG A 115 19.08 19.36 -12.90
CA ARG A 115 19.71 18.11 -13.40
C ARG A 115 19.65 16.92 -12.42
N SER A 116 18.89 17.05 -11.32
CA SER A 116 18.62 15.97 -10.37
C SER A 116 17.25 16.17 -9.72
N SER A 117 16.50 15.07 -9.56
CA SER A 117 15.24 15.09 -8.83
C SER A 117 15.50 15.10 -7.31
N PRO A 118 14.80 15.98 -6.55
CA PRO A 118 14.73 15.83 -5.11
C PRO A 118 14.12 14.45 -4.76
N ARG A 119 14.61 13.82 -3.71
CA ARG A 119 14.07 12.54 -3.22
C ARG A 119 12.54 12.59 -2.99
N SER A 120 12.02 13.73 -2.56
CA SER A 120 10.59 13.96 -2.38
C SER A 120 9.77 13.80 -3.65
N VAL A 121 10.34 14.06 -4.84
CA VAL A 121 9.66 13.81 -6.12
C VAL A 121 9.56 12.32 -6.40
N SER A 122 10.65 11.57 -6.20
CA SER A 122 10.64 10.11 -6.34
C SER A 122 9.68 9.45 -5.35
N ASP A 123 9.68 9.92 -4.09
CA ASP A 123 8.77 9.44 -3.06
C ASP A 123 7.29 9.75 -3.42
N LEU A 124 7.01 10.98 -3.88
CA LEU A 124 5.66 11.37 -4.33
C LEU A 124 5.18 10.52 -5.51
N VAL A 125 5.98 10.44 -6.57
CA VAL A 125 5.60 9.76 -7.81
C VAL A 125 5.44 8.26 -7.57
N SER A 126 6.38 7.61 -6.88
CA SER A 126 6.27 6.19 -6.56
C SER A 126 5.08 5.85 -5.64
N GLY A 127 4.69 6.78 -4.76
CA GLY A 127 3.54 6.63 -3.88
C GLY A 127 2.18 6.54 -4.61
N TYR A 128 2.06 7.02 -5.85
CA TYR A 128 0.82 6.88 -6.61
C TYR A 128 0.46 5.42 -6.90
N GLY A 129 1.45 4.51 -6.97
CA GLY A 129 1.17 3.09 -7.17
C GLY A 129 0.28 2.50 -6.06
N GLU A 130 0.52 2.91 -4.82
CA GLU A 130 -0.23 2.52 -3.63
C GLU A 130 -1.65 3.10 -3.65
N VAL A 131 -1.76 4.37 -4.07
CA VAL A 131 -3.04 5.07 -4.23
C VAL A 131 -3.91 4.36 -5.28
N TRP A 132 -3.33 3.97 -6.40
CA TRP A 132 -4.07 3.38 -7.51
C TRP A 132 -4.58 1.97 -7.18
N SER A 133 -3.78 1.14 -6.53
CA SER A 133 -4.19 -0.22 -6.14
C SER A 133 -5.27 -0.19 -5.05
N THR A 134 -5.13 0.67 -4.05
CA THR A 134 -6.08 0.77 -2.93
C THR A 134 -7.39 1.43 -3.30
N ARG A 135 -7.39 2.48 -4.12
CA ARG A 135 -8.64 3.09 -4.63
C ARG A 135 -9.42 2.10 -5.49
N LEU A 136 -8.73 1.32 -6.31
CA LEU A 136 -9.34 0.27 -7.12
C LEU A 136 -9.96 -0.80 -6.22
N PHE A 137 -9.18 -1.31 -5.26
CA PHE A 137 -9.64 -2.36 -4.37
C PHE A 137 -10.80 -1.92 -3.50
N GLN A 138 -10.75 -0.71 -2.93
CA GLN A 138 -11.84 -0.19 -2.10
C GLN A 138 -13.16 -0.16 -2.87
N ARG A 139 -13.14 0.33 -4.12
CA ARG A 139 -14.34 0.36 -4.98
C ARG A 139 -14.83 -1.04 -5.28
N PHE A 140 -13.93 -1.93 -5.70
CA PHE A 140 -14.25 -3.32 -6.01
C PHE A 140 -14.85 -4.04 -4.81
N PHE A 141 -14.23 -3.91 -3.63
CA PHE A 141 -14.67 -4.56 -2.42
C PHE A 141 -16.00 -4.00 -1.91
N ALA A 142 -16.20 -2.68 -2.03
CA ALA A 142 -17.46 -2.03 -1.69
C ALA A 142 -18.61 -2.46 -2.61
N GLU A 143 -18.39 -2.53 -3.94
CA GLU A 143 -19.41 -2.94 -4.92
C GLU A 143 -19.88 -4.39 -4.71
N ARG A 144 -19.02 -5.25 -4.16
CA ARG A 144 -19.38 -6.64 -3.85
C ARG A 144 -20.35 -6.75 -2.69
N ALA A 145 -20.27 -5.85 -1.70
CA ALA A 145 -21.17 -5.78 -0.55
C ALA A 145 -21.39 -7.13 0.18
N ARG A 146 -20.35 -7.98 0.25
CA ARG A 146 -20.42 -9.33 0.86
C ARG A 146 -20.08 -9.38 2.34
N ARG A 147 -19.61 -8.28 2.92
CA ARG A 147 -19.40 -8.09 4.37
C ARG A 147 -20.28 -6.95 4.87
N ALA A 148 -20.68 -7.05 6.13
CA ALA A 148 -21.41 -5.98 6.79
C ALA A 148 -20.49 -4.78 7.11
N GLY A 149 -21.06 -3.58 7.08
CA GLY A 149 -20.37 -2.33 7.40
C GLY A 149 -19.81 -1.61 6.16
N PRO A 150 -19.42 -0.33 6.32
CA PRO A 150 -18.85 0.46 5.23
C PRO A 150 -17.45 -0.02 4.87
N VAL A 151 -17.07 0.22 3.61
CA VAL A 151 -15.68 0.08 3.13
C VAL A 151 -15.11 1.47 2.88
N ALA A 152 -14.24 1.95 3.76
CA ALA A 152 -13.60 3.26 3.68
C ALA A 152 -12.21 3.16 3.04
N TRP A 153 -11.77 4.24 2.39
CA TRP A 153 -10.41 4.38 1.86
C TRP A 153 -9.62 5.41 2.69
N LEU A 154 -8.39 5.07 3.05
CA LEU A 154 -7.48 5.93 3.81
C LEU A 154 -6.12 6.01 3.13
N ASP A 155 -5.71 7.22 2.80
CA ASP A 155 -4.34 7.50 2.40
C ASP A 155 -3.47 7.65 3.65
N ALA A 156 -2.47 6.77 3.81
CA ALA A 156 -1.55 6.78 4.93
C ALA A 156 -0.78 8.10 5.07
N ARG A 157 -0.64 8.90 4.00
CA ARG A 157 -0.06 10.25 4.07
C ARG A 157 -0.87 11.24 4.92
N ARG A 158 -2.14 10.94 5.18
CA ARG A 158 -3.01 11.74 6.08
C ARG A 158 -2.83 11.37 7.55
N VAL A 159 -2.08 10.32 7.85
CA VAL A 159 -1.95 9.75 9.18
C VAL A 159 -0.49 9.64 9.61
N VAL A 160 0.31 8.90 8.83
CA VAL A 160 1.65 8.47 9.21
C VAL A 160 2.64 9.60 8.98
N VAL A 161 3.13 10.17 10.07
CA VAL A 161 4.21 11.16 10.08
C VAL A 161 5.51 10.49 10.48
N VAL A 162 6.57 10.73 9.72
CA VAL A 162 7.91 10.15 9.97
C VAL A 162 9.02 11.19 9.97
N GLU A 163 10.12 10.86 10.61
CA GLU A 163 11.38 11.59 10.52
C GLU A 163 12.48 10.61 10.11
N TRP A 164 13.17 10.91 9.00
CA TRP A 164 14.24 10.05 8.49
C TRP A 164 15.51 10.24 9.33
N GLY A 165 15.95 9.15 9.97
CA GLY A 165 17.22 9.08 10.68
C GLY A 165 18.18 8.06 10.06
N PRO A 166 19.36 7.84 10.68
CA PRO A 166 20.37 6.90 10.19
C PRO A 166 19.89 5.44 10.07
N LEU A 167 18.89 5.06 10.88
CA LEU A 167 18.32 3.71 10.91
C LEU A 167 17.05 3.57 10.04
N GLY A 168 16.67 4.62 9.31
CA GLY A 168 15.46 4.67 8.50
C GLY A 168 14.38 5.59 9.08
N PRO A 169 13.11 5.43 8.65
CA PRO A 169 12.02 6.32 9.04
C PRO A 169 11.54 6.02 10.46
N GLY A 170 11.73 6.98 11.38
CA GLY A 170 11.19 6.96 12.73
C GLY A 170 9.78 7.52 12.78
N VAL A 171 8.81 6.72 13.23
CA VAL A 171 7.39 7.12 13.31
C VAL A 171 7.18 8.13 14.44
N GLN A 172 6.50 9.23 14.10
CA GLN A 172 6.05 10.22 15.07
C GLN A 172 4.71 9.76 15.64
N TRP A 173 4.76 8.88 16.65
CA TRP A 173 3.59 8.17 17.17
C TRP A 173 2.50 9.08 17.73
N ALA A 174 2.87 10.13 18.48
CA ALA A 174 1.89 11.05 19.06
C ALA A 174 1.09 11.79 17.97
N GLU A 175 1.78 12.33 16.96
CA GLU A 175 1.15 13.01 15.81
C GLU A 175 0.30 12.03 15.00
N SER A 176 0.82 10.84 14.72
CA SER A 176 0.10 9.82 13.95
C SER A 176 -1.15 9.30 14.68
N ALA A 177 -1.11 9.22 16.02
CA ALA A 177 -2.24 8.86 16.86
C ALA A 177 -3.36 9.92 16.85
N VAL A 178 -2.99 11.21 16.85
CA VAL A 178 -3.97 12.30 16.67
C VAL A 178 -4.60 12.23 15.28
N ASN A 179 -3.78 12.01 14.25
CA ASN A 179 -4.26 11.97 12.88
C ASN A 179 -5.20 10.78 12.63
N ILE A 180 -4.87 9.57 13.11
CA ILE A 180 -5.75 8.40 12.91
C ILE A 180 -7.10 8.59 13.61
N ALA A 181 -7.12 9.15 14.82
CA ALA A 181 -8.35 9.41 15.56
C ALA A 181 -9.26 10.43 14.85
N ALA A 182 -8.67 11.36 14.09
CA ALA A 182 -9.41 12.30 13.25
C ALA A 182 -9.95 11.69 11.95
N GLN A 183 -9.36 10.59 11.46
CA GLN A 183 -9.80 9.91 10.23
C GLN A 183 -10.73 8.73 10.49
N VAL A 184 -10.56 8.04 11.62
CA VAL A 184 -11.26 6.79 11.95
C VAL A 184 -11.88 6.95 13.33
N PRO A 185 -13.18 7.27 13.41
CA PRO A 185 -13.81 7.50 14.68
C PRO A 185 -13.96 6.17 15.46
N PRO A 186 -13.99 6.19 16.81
CA PRO A 186 -14.00 4.98 17.63
C PRO A 186 -15.15 4.00 17.31
N GLU A 187 -16.29 4.52 16.87
CA GLU A 187 -17.49 3.79 16.47
C GLU A 187 -17.43 3.20 15.06
N PHE A 188 -16.39 3.48 14.27
CA PHE A 188 -16.24 2.93 12.94
C PHE A 188 -16.18 1.40 13.01
N HIS A 189 -17.14 0.75 12.35
CA HIS A 189 -17.25 -0.70 12.31
C HIS A 189 -17.43 -1.19 10.87
N GLY A 190 -16.31 -1.50 10.20
CA GLY A 190 -16.29 -1.88 8.80
C GLY A 190 -14.89 -2.24 8.32
N THR A 191 -14.65 -2.07 7.02
CA THR A 191 -13.34 -2.33 6.40
C THR A 191 -12.66 -1.02 6.02
N LEU A 192 -11.41 -0.83 6.43
CA LEU A 192 -10.58 0.31 6.09
C LEU A 192 -9.48 -0.14 5.12
N VAL A 193 -9.54 0.31 3.87
CA VAL A 193 -8.51 0.04 2.85
C VAL A 193 -7.48 1.15 2.88
N ILE A 194 -6.22 0.81 3.08
CA ILE A 194 -5.15 1.74 3.46
C ILE A 194 -3.98 1.60 2.48
N THR A 195 -3.40 2.72 2.05
CA THR A 195 -2.14 2.73 1.28
C THR A 195 -0.98 2.23 2.14
N GLY A 196 -0.23 1.25 1.64
CA GLY A 196 1.06 0.89 2.23
C GLY A 196 2.17 1.86 1.79
N PHE A 197 3.37 1.70 2.33
CA PHE A 197 4.62 2.31 1.88
C PHE A 197 4.74 3.85 1.96
N VAL A 198 3.65 4.60 1.87
CA VAL A 198 3.63 6.08 1.81
C VAL A 198 3.41 6.72 3.19
N ALA A 199 4.05 7.86 3.42
CA ALA A 199 3.96 8.66 4.64
C ALA A 199 4.21 10.15 4.32
N VAL A 200 4.20 11.01 5.34
CA VAL A 200 4.69 12.40 5.24
C VAL A 200 5.80 12.66 6.23
N ASP A 201 6.71 13.58 5.91
CA ASP A 201 7.64 14.13 6.89
C ASP A 201 6.95 15.14 7.83
N ARG A 202 7.65 15.62 8.85
CA ARG A 202 7.13 16.64 9.79
C ARG A 202 6.71 17.97 9.14
N ARG A 203 7.10 18.22 7.90
CA ARG A 203 6.69 19.41 7.13
C ARG A 203 5.48 19.13 6.23
N GLY A 204 4.93 17.92 6.28
CA GLY A 204 3.84 17.47 5.42
C GLY A 204 4.30 17.11 4.00
N ILE A 205 5.61 16.97 3.76
CA ILE A 205 6.13 16.60 2.44
C ILE A 205 5.99 15.08 2.27
N PRO A 206 5.41 14.60 1.14
CA PRO A 206 5.34 13.17 0.87
C PRO A 206 6.69 12.48 0.95
N THR A 207 6.73 11.36 1.66
CA THR A 207 7.89 10.49 1.75
C THR A 207 7.45 9.02 1.76
N THR A 208 8.41 8.11 1.78
CA THR A 208 8.18 6.67 1.81
C THR A 208 8.70 6.05 3.10
N LEU A 209 8.32 4.82 3.37
CA LEU A 209 8.80 4.04 4.52
C LEU A 209 10.02 3.16 4.19
N GLY A 210 10.57 3.29 2.97
CA GLY A 210 11.71 2.52 2.52
C GLY A 210 11.37 1.06 2.16
N ARG A 211 12.38 0.18 2.24
CA ARG A 211 12.24 -1.24 1.92
C ARG A 211 11.22 -1.90 2.85
N ASN A 212 10.39 -2.79 2.31
CA ASN A 212 9.29 -3.44 3.04
C ASN A 212 8.29 -2.45 3.66
N GLY A 213 8.18 -1.25 3.09
CA GLY A 213 7.38 -0.16 3.66
C GLY A 213 5.91 -0.49 3.83
N SER A 214 5.29 -1.34 2.99
CA SER A 214 3.89 -1.76 3.20
C SER A 214 3.73 -2.72 4.39
N ASP A 215 4.71 -3.57 4.69
CA ASP A 215 4.71 -4.39 5.93
C ASP A 215 4.86 -3.48 7.14
N PHE A 216 5.75 -2.49 7.05
CA PHE A 216 5.90 -1.49 8.11
C PHE A 216 4.62 -0.66 8.31
N SER A 217 3.93 -0.27 7.23
CA SER A 217 2.60 0.36 7.31
C SER A 217 1.62 -0.51 8.08
N ALA A 218 1.56 -1.82 7.81
CA ALA A 218 0.67 -2.73 8.53
C ALA A 218 0.95 -2.74 10.04
N SER A 219 2.22 -2.80 10.44
CA SER A 219 2.62 -2.69 11.85
C SER A 219 2.26 -1.33 12.48
N ILE A 220 2.44 -0.24 11.75
CA ILE A 220 2.06 1.11 12.20
C ILE A 220 0.55 1.19 12.44
N PHE A 221 -0.26 0.79 11.46
CA PHE A 221 -1.71 0.84 11.59
C PHE A 221 -2.25 -0.13 12.63
N ALA A 222 -1.62 -1.29 12.81
CA ALA A 222 -1.98 -2.20 13.89
C ALA A 222 -1.79 -1.56 15.27
N ALA A 223 -0.64 -0.91 15.50
CA ALA A 223 -0.38 -0.19 16.74
C ALA A 223 -1.35 0.99 16.93
N LEU A 224 -1.59 1.78 15.88
CA LEU A 224 -2.47 2.96 15.92
C LEU A 224 -3.95 2.62 16.14
N LEU A 225 -4.42 1.48 15.61
CA LEU A 225 -5.80 1.03 15.72
C LEU A 225 -6.06 0.12 16.93
N GLY A 226 -5.01 -0.28 17.66
CA GLY A 226 -5.13 -1.26 18.73
C GLY A 226 -5.57 -2.62 18.20
N ALA A 227 -4.97 -3.06 17.09
CA ALA A 227 -5.27 -4.35 16.49
C ALA A 227 -4.80 -5.51 17.34
N SER A 228 -5.57 -6.60 17.32
CA SER A 228 -5.22 -7.85 18.01
C SER A 228 -4.23 -8.71 17.22
N GLU A 229 -4.17 -8.52 15.90
CA GLU A 229 -3.39 -9.37 14.99
C GLU A 229 -3.01 -8.62 13.70
N ILE A 230 -1.86 -8.99 13.13
CA ILE A 230 -1.43 -8.64 11.78
C ILE A 230 -1.23 -9.91 10.96
N GLN A 231 -1.87 -9.99 9.80
CA GLN A 231 -1.72 -11.07 8.83
C GLN A 231 -0.99 -10.55 7.59
N ILE A 232 0.24 -11.03 7.38
CA ILE A 232 1.06 -10.67 6.22
C ILE A 232 0.90 -11.74 5.14
N TRP A 233 0.29 -11.37 4.01
CA TRP A 233 0.04 -12.26 2.88
C TRP A 233 1.13 -12.10 1.83
N THR A 234 1.96 -13.13 1.69
CA THR A 234 3.11 -13.18 0.79
C THR A 234 3.03 -14.37 -0.18
N ASP A 235 4.05 -14.56 -1.03
CA ASP A 235 4.15 -15.61 -2.04
C ASP A 235 4.79 -16.93 -1.54
N VAL A 236 5.01 -17.04 -0.23
CA VAL A 236 5.51 -18.23 0.48
C VAL A 236 4.61 -18.54 1.67
N ASP A 237 4.56 -19.82 2.08
CA ASP A 237 3.64 -20.35 3.11
C ASP A 237 4.04 -19.97 4.57
N GLY A 238 4.76 -18.87 4.75
CA GLY A 238 5.23 -18.38 6.05
C GLY A 238 6.72 -18.06 6.06
N VAL A 239 7.31 -18.03 7.25
CA VAL A 239 8.76 -17.95 7.43
C VAL A 239 9.34 -19.35 7.26
N LEU A 240 10.30 -19.49 6.36
CA LEU A 240 10.98 -20.75 6.08
C LEU A 240 12.34 -20.79 6.79
N SER A 241 12.84 -21.99 7.07
CA SER A 241 14.14 -22.19 7.72
C SER A 241 15.34 -21.68 6.90
N ALA A 242 15.16 -21.47 5.60
CA ALA A 242 16.10 -20.81 4.69
C ALA A 242 15.36 -20.28 3.44
N ASP A 243 16.02 -19.48 2.60
CA ASP A 243 15.48 -19.06 1.31
C ASP A 243 15.20 -20.30 0.42
N PRO A 244 13.93 -20.60 0.08
CA PRO A 244 13.55 -21.80 -0.67
C PRO A 244 14.11 -21.79 -2.10
N ARG A 245 14.47 -20.63 -2.64
CA ARG A 245 15.09 -20.50 -3.96
C ARG A 245 16.53 -21.03 -3.95
N ARG A 246 17.15 -21.10 -2.78
CA ARG A 246 18.53 -21.57 -2.58
C ARG A 246 18.58 -22.94 -1.89
N VAL A 247 17.62 -23.22 -1.01
CA VAL A 247 17.52 -24.47 -0.24
C VAL A 247 16.13 -25.06 -0.49
N PRO A 248 15.98 -25.96 -1.47
CA PRO A 248 14.67 -26.54 -1.82
C PRO A 248 13.98 -27.28 -0.67
N ASP A 249 14.77 -27.84 0.25
CA ASP A 249 14.28 -28.57 1.43
C ASP A 249 13.96 -27.64 2.62
N ALA A 250 13.86 -26.32 2.40
CA ALA A 250 13.48 -25.38 3.45
C ALA A 250 12.07 -25.70 3.98
N THR A 251 11.95 -25.73 5.30
CA THR A 251 10.71 -26.11 6.00
C THR A 251 10.05 -24.89 6.62
N VAL A 252 8.72 -24.91 6.73
CA VAL A 252 7.96 -23.88 7.43
C VAL A 252 8.30 -23.89 8.91
N ILE A 253 8.51 -22.70 9.47
CA ILE A 253 8.64 -22.50 10.90
C ILE A 253 7.27 -22.11 11.45
N ASP A 254 6.67 -22.98 12.25
CA ASP A 254 5.30 -22.82 12.75
C ASP A 254 5.15 -21.63 13.72
N SER A 255 6.18 -21.34 14.52
CA SER A 255 6.18 -20.22 15.46
C SER A 255 7.58 -19.67 15.69
N LEU A 256 7.69 -18.34 15.74
CA LEU A 256 8.90 -17.61 16.08
C LEU A 256 8.58 -16.54 17.11
N SER A 257 9.49 -16.32 18.05
CA SER A 257 9.48 -15.13 18.89
C SER A 257 9.79 -13.88 18.07
N TYR A 258 9.38 -12.70 18.57
CA TYR A 258 9.73 -11.42 17.95
C TYR A 258 11.24 -11.22 17.81
N SER A 259 12.03 -11.65 18.80
CA SER A 259 13.49 -11.57 18.75
C SER A 259 14.07 -12.41 17.62
N GLU A 260 13.60 -13.64 17.44
CA GLU A 260 14.09 -14.52 16.37
C GLU A 260 13.70 -13.99 14.99
N ALA A 261 12.45 -13.55 14.83
CA ALA A 261 11.98 -12.96 13.57
C ALA A 261 12.76 -11.68 13.20
N MET A 262 13.10 -10.86 14.19
CA MET A 262 13.88 -9.63 13.99
C MET A 262 15.32 -9.95 13.54
N GLU A 263 15.98 -10.91 14.17
CA GLU A 263 17.32 -11.35 13.77
C GLU A 263 17.32 -11.92 12.34
N LEU A 264 16.35 -12.78 12.01
CA LEU A 264 16.19 -13.32 10.65
C LEU A 264 15.99 -12.21 9.62
N ALA A 265 15.10 -11.25 9.89
CA ALA A 265 14.85 -10.12 9.00
C ALA A 265 16.09 -9.22 8.82
N TYR A 266 16.87 -9.01 9.88
CA TYR A 266 18.09 -8.21 9.84
C TYR A 266 19.17 -8.83 8.93
N PHE A 267 19.29 -10.16 8.93
CA PHE A 267 20.26 -10.90 8.12
C PHE A 267 19.76 -11.33 6.73
N GLY A 268 18.54 -10.95 6.36
CA GLY A 268 18.03 -11.08 4.98
C GLY A 268 17.15 -12.30 4.71
N ALA A 269 16.19 -12.57 5.61
CA ALA A 269 15.08 -13.51 5.38
C ALA A 269 14.28 -13.22 4.10
#